data_AF-A0A7M4D2Z3-F1
#
_entry.id   AF-A0A7M4D2Z3-F1
#
_cell.length_a   1.000
_cell.length_b   1.000
_cell.length_c   1.000
_cell.angle_alpha   90.00
_cell.angle_beta   90.00
_cell.angle_gamma   90.00
#
_symmetry.space_group_name_H-M   'P 1'
#
loop_
_entity.id
_entity.type
_entity.pdbx_description
1 polymer ?
#
loop_
_entity_poly.entity_id
_entity_poly.type
_entity_poly.pdbx_seq_one_letter_code
_entity_poly.pdbx_strand_id
1 'polypeptide(L)'
;MKKSILILFVFVGFALSAQNTKVEVLKEFLKGTIQLDAGNIDLGQPIFTINELAASKADKVADLTKENVAEVLAEAKNYSTCIITVGVHTIVKITDFEDCSPSGAWGACMPMGKGYIQKAGVLSEVNDYLKNIIGRPGSQERKVFLFK
;
A
#
# COMPACT_ATOMS: atom_id res chain seq x y z
N MET A 1 33.61 46.46 11.49
CA MET A 1 32.76 45.95 10.37
C MET A 1 33.52 44.77 9.78
N LYS A 2 33.07 43.52 9.72
CA LYS A 2 31.75 42.95 9.41
C LYS A 2 31.55 41.69 10.27
N LYS A 3 30.33 41.49 10.76
CA LYS A 3 29.90 40.31 11.51
C LYS A 3 29.67 39.18 10.49
N SER A 4 30.41 38.08 10.58
CA SER A 4 30.12 36.87 9.80
C SER A 4 28.90 36.19 10.42
N ILE A 5 27.78 36.21 9.69
CA ILE A 5 26.54 35.53 10.08
C ILE A 5 26.73 34.03 9.88
N LEU A 6 26.64 33.31 10.98
CA LEU A 6 26.51 31.86 11.07
C LEU A 6 25.18 31.46 10.41
N ILE A 7 25.22 30.82 9.24
CA ILE A 7 24.01 30.22 8.65
C ILE A 7 23.78 28.89 9.39
N LEU A 8 22.84 28.95 10.34
CA LEU A 8 22.41 27.84 11.16
C LEU A 8 21.55 26.88 10.32
N PHE A 9 21.98 25.62 10.25
CA PHE A 9 21.22 24.48 9.76
C PHE A 9 19.87 24.36 10.50
N VAL A 10 18.76 24.73 9.85
CA VAL A 10 17.39 24.41 10.32
C VAL A 10 16.59 23.82 9.16
N PHE A 11 17.02 22.67 8.65
CA PHE A 11 16.23 21.88 7.67
C PHE A 11 15.93 20.45 8.14
N VAL A 12 16.49 20.01 9.28
CA VAL A 12 16.38 18.62 9.74
C VAL A 12 15.04 18.31 10.43
N GLY A 13 14.35 19.31 11.01
CA GLY A 13 13.12 19.10 11.78
C GLY A 13 11.86 18.78 10.95
N PHE A 14 11.76 19.28 9.73
CA PHE A 14 10.56 19.12 8.91
C PHE A 14 10.44 17.74 8.25
N ALA A 15 11.56 17.14 7.84
CA ALA A 15 11.59 15.83 7.18
C ALA A 15 11.14 14.70 8.14
N LEU A 16 11.60 14.74 9.39
CA LEU A 16 11.23 13.77 10.42
C LEU A 16 9.74 13.83 10.77
N SER A 17 9.18 15.03 10.86
CA SER A 17 7.76 15.22 11.18
C SER A 17 6.85 14.62 10.10
N ALA A 18 7.16 14.86 8.82
CA ALA A 18 6.37 14.33 7.71
C ALA A 18 6.45 12.80 7.57
N GLN A 19 7.59 12.19 7.87
CA GLN A 19 7.74 10.72 7.84
C GLN A 19 6.92 10.04 8.94
N ASN A 20 6.93 10.59 10.17
CA ASN A 20 6.12 10.06 11.27
C ASN A 20 4.62 10.09 10.94
N THR A 21 4.13 11.14 10.28
CA THR A 21 2.72 11.23 9.86
C THR A 21 2.31 10.09 8.92
N LYS A 22 3.18 9.66 8.01
CA LYS A 22 2.85 8.54 7.09
C LYS A 22 2.67 7.22 7.83
N VAL A 23 3.54 6.95 8.80
CA VAL A 23 3.48 5.72 9.58
C VAL A 23 2.18 5.65 10.37
N GLU A 24 1.76 6.75 10.98
CA GLU A 24 0.48 6.81 11.70
C GLU A 24 -0.72 6.62 10.76
N VAL A 25 -0.70 7.22 9.56
CA VAL A 25 -1.74 6.99 8.55
C VAL A 25 -1.81 5.51 8.14
N LEU A 26 -0.67 4.87 7.88
CA LEU A 26 -0.62 3.45 7.52
C LEU A 26 -1.01 2.54 8.69
N LYS A 27 -0.70 2.93 9.92
CA LYS A 27 -1.07 2.20 11.13
C LYS A 27 -2.58 2.21 11.34
N GLU A 28 -3.22 3.36 11.19
CA GLU A 28 -4.68 3.43 11.24
C GLU A 28 -5.31 2.67 10.05
N PHE A 29 -4.74 2.80 8.85
CA PHE A 29 -5.20 2.06 7.66
C PHE A 29 -5.17 0.55 7.85
N LEU A 30 -4.14 0.00 8.52
CA LEU A 30 -3.94 -1.43 8.75
C LEU A 30 -4.52 -1.95 10.07
N LYS A 31 -5.15 -1.09 10.87
CA LYS A 31 -5.74 -1.43 12.15
C LYS A 31 -6.70 -2.61 12.03
N GLY A 32 -6.58 -3.55 12.97
CA GLY A 32 -7.34 -4.79 12.96
C GLY A 32 -6.84 -5.86 11.99
N THR A 33 -5.87 -5.54 11.11
CA THR A 33 -5.26 -6.50 10.17
C THR A 33 -3.79 -6.76 10.49
N ILE A 34 -2.97 -5.70 10.51
CA ILE A 34 -1.52 -5.78 10.76
C ILE A 34 -1.16 -4.74 11.81
N GLN A 35 -0.55 -5.20 12.91
CA GLN A 35 0.03 -4.29 13.90
C GLN A 35 1.38 -3.76 13.41
N LEU A 36 1.47 -2.44 13.30
CA LEU A 36 2.67 -1.70 12.93
C LEU A 36 3.37 -1.13 14.18
N ASP A 37 4.54 -1.67 14.50
CA ASP A 37 5.39 -1.17 15.57
C ASP A 37 6.37 -0.14 14.99
N ALA A 38 6.16 1.14 15.34
CA ALA A 38 6.90 2.27 14.75
C ALA A 38 8.43 2.17 14.89
N GLY A 39 8.95 1.41 15.87
CA GLY A 39 10.39 1.20 16.06
C GLY A 39 11.06 0.31 15.00
N ASN A 40 10.28 -0.41 14.19
CA ASN A 40 10.79 -1.39 13.20
C ASN A 40 10.38 -1.05 11.75
N ILE A 41 9.93 0.18 11.49
CA ILE A 41 9.47 0.60 10.15
C ILE A 41 10.54 1.42 9.45
N ASP A 42 10.85 1.05 8.22
CA ASP A 42 11.63 1.91 7.33
C ASP A 42 10.79 3.13 6.97
N LEU A 43 11.16 4.29 7.52
CA LEU A 43 10.45 5.57 7.30
C LEU A 43 10.55 6.09 5.86
N GLY A 44 11.57 5.65 5.10
CA GLY A 44 11.72 5.94 3.69
C GLY A 44 10.85 5.03 2.82
N GLN A 45 10.70 3.75 3.21
CA GLN A 45 9.96 2.73 2.47
C GLN A 45 8.99 1.93 3.36
N PRO A 46 7.98 2.57 3.99
CA PRO A 46 7.13 1.89 4.97
C PRO A 46 6.32 0.74 4.36
N ILE A 47 5.95 0.83 3.08
CA ILE A 47 5.23 -0.24 2.37
C ILE A 47 6.12 -1.48 2.16
N PHE A 48 7.45 -1.32 2.06
CA PHE A 48 8.35 -2.48 2.02
C PHE A 48 8.29 -3.27 3.33
N THR A 49 8.42 -2.60 4.48
CA THR A 49 8.25 -3.26 5.79
C THR A 49 6.85 -3.89 5.93
N ILE A 50 5.81 -3.20 5.45
CA ILE A 50 4.44 -3.75 5.47
C ILE A 50 4.34 -5.03 4.63
N ASN A 51 5.00 -5.13 3.48
CA ASN A 51 5.02 -6.35 2.67
C ASN A 51 5.60 -7.53 3.46
N GLU A 52 6.71 -7.33 4.18
CA GLU A 52 7.35 -8.38 4.98
C GLU A 52 6.45 -8.82 6.15
N LEU A 53 5.81 -7.85 6.82
CA LEU A 53 4.85 -8.13 7.88
C LEU A 53 3.59 -8.83 7.37
N ALA A 54 3.06 -8.41 6.23
CA ALA A 54 1.90 -9.03 5.61
C ALA A 54 2.22 -10.45 5.15
N ALA A 55 3.38 -10.68 4.55
CA ALA A 55 3.81 -12.01 4.10
C ALA A 55 3.95 -13.02 5.27
N SER A 56 4.34 -12.55 6.45
CA SER A 56 4.49 -13.40 7.64
C SER A 56 3.20 -13.61 8.43
N LYS A 57 2.22 -12.72 8.31
CA LYS A 57 0.99 -12.73 9.10
C LYS A 57 -0.26 -13.14 8.32
N ALA A 58 -0.26 -13.03 6.99
CA ALA A 58 -1.42 -13.38 6.18
C ALA A 58 -1.69 -14.89 6.24
N ASP A 59 -2.97 -15.25 6.24
CA ASP A 59 -3.40 -16.64 6.08
C ASP A 59 -3.04 -17.18 4.70
N LYS A 60 -3.04 -16.31 3.69
CA LYS A 60 -2.61 -16.65 2.34
C LYS A 60 -1.90 -15.48 1.67
N VAL A 61 -0.85 -15.83 0.93
CA VAL A 61 -0.10 -14.92 0.07
C VAL A 61 -0.12 -15.47 -1.35
N ALA A 62 -0.35 -14.60 -2.34
CA ALA A 62 -0.29 -14.96 -3.75
C ALA A 62 0.28 -13.81 -4.57
N ASP A 63 0.98 -14.14 -5.65
CA ASP A 63 1.32 -13.14 -6.67
C ASP A 63 0.08 -12.90 -7.55
N LEU A 64 -0.20 -11.64 -7.87
CA LEU A 64 -1.32 -11.26 -8.71
C LEU A 64 -0.86 -11.07 -10.15
N THR A 65 -1.37 -11.91 -11.04
CA THR A 65 -1.08 -11.88 -12.48
C THR A 65 -2.36 -11.75 -13.29
N LYS A 66 -2.22 -11.50 -14.59
CA LYS A 66 -3.39 -11.43 -15.48
C LYS A 66 -4.12 -12.78 -15.54
N GLU A 67 -3.36 -13.86 -15.43
CA GLU A 67 -3.85 -15.24 -15.59
C GLU A 67 -4.66 -15.69 -14.36
N ASN A 68 -4.33 -15.19 -13.17
CA ASN A 68 -4.95 -15.66 -11.92
C ASN A 68 -5.87 -14.64 -11.23
N VAL A 69 -5.94 -13.38 -11.69
CA VAL A 69 -6.68 -12.32 -11.00
C VAL A 69 -8.14 -12.68 -10.72
N ALA A 70 -8.83 -13.36 -11.64
CA ALA A 70 -10.22 -13.74 -11.44
C ALA A 70 -10.38 -14.76 -10.30
N GLU A 71 -9.51 -15.77 -10.24
CA GLU A 71 -9.50 -16.79 -9.19
C GLU A 71 -9.12 -16.19 -7.84
N VAL A 72 -8.05 -15.38 -7.81
CA VAL A 72 -7.57 -14.72 -6.58
C VAL A 72 -8.65 -13.81 -6.00
N LEU A 73 -9.34 -13.02 -6.84
CA LEU A 73 -10.43 -12.17 -6.38
C LEU A 73 -11.65 -12.96 -5.90
N ALA A 74 -11.97 -14.08 -6.55
CA ALA A 74 -13.06 -14.96 -6.10
C ALA A 74 -12.74 -15.60 -4.74
N GLU A 75 -11.50 -16.05 -4.54
CA GLU A 75 -11.06 -16.59 -3.26
C GLU A 75 -11.05 -15.53 -2.15
N ALA A 76 -10.60 -14.31 -2.48
CA ALA A 76 -10.51 -13.20 -1.53
C ALA A 76 -11.87 -12.84 -0.90
N LYS A 77 -13.00 -13.16 -1.53
CA LYS A 77 -14.35 -12.97 -0.95
C LYS A 77 -14.58 -13.79 0.32
N ASN A 78 -13.80 -14.86 0.55
CA ASN A 78 -13.91 -15.73 1.73
C ASN A 78 -13.07 -15.25 2.92
N TYR A 79 -12.44 -14.07 2.81
CA TYR A 79 -11.56 -13.49 3.82
C TYR A 79 -12.12 -12.16 4.30
N SER A 80 -11.82 -11.77 5.54
CA SER A 80 -12.31 -10.50 6.09
C SER A 80 -11.56 -9.30 5.50
N THR A 81 -10.29 -9.48 5.14
CA THR A 81 -9.46 -8.44 4.54
C THR A 81 -8.62 -8.99 3.39
N CYS A 82 -8.67 -8.31 2.25
CA CYS A 82 -7.76 -8.50 1.12
C CYS A 82 -6.93 -7.24 0.92
N ILE A 83 -5.61 -7.35 1.13
CA ILE A 83 -4.64 -6.30 0.84
C ILE A 83 -3.88 -6.68 -0.42
N ILE A 84 -3.71 -5.72 -1.32
CA ILE A 84 -2.85 -5.86 -2.50
C ILE A 84 -1.76 -4.79 -2.44
N THR A 85 -0.52 -5.16 -2.70
CA THR A 85 0.58 -4.21 -2.86
C THR A 85 1.16 -4.26 -4.27
N VAL A 86 1.73 -3.13 -4.72
CA VAL A 86 2.47 -3.05 -5.98
C VAL A 86 3.88 -2.57 -5.66
N GLY A 87 4.85 -3.46 -5.86
CA GLY A 87 6.21 -3.27 -5.37
C GLY A 87 6.24 -2.76 -3.94
N VAL A 88 6.92 -1.62 -3.74
CA VAL A 88 7.11 -0.98 -2.43
C VAL A 88 6.45 0.40 -2.30
N HIS A 89 5.52 0.72 -3.21
CA HIS A 89 4.98 2.08 -3.30
C HIS A 89 3.45 2.16 -3.31
N THR A 90 2.73 1.06 -3.51
CA THR A 90 1.26 1.07 -3.46
C THR A 90 0.76 0.00 -2.53
N ILE A 91 -0.25 0.35 -1.74
CA ILE A 91 -1.01 -0.57 -0.90
C ILE A 91 -2.51 -0.27 -1.02
N VAL A 92 -3.35 -1.28 -1.16
CA VAL A 92 -4.80 -1.12 -1.31
C VAL A 92 -5.54 -2.24 -0.59
N LYS A 93 -6.64 -1.89 0.08
CA LYS A 93 -7.64 -2.82 0.60
C LYS A 93 -8.83 -2.85 -0.35
N ILE A 94 -9.33 -4.03 -0.69
CA ILE A 94 -10.62 -4.14 -1.37
C ILE A 94 -11.71 -3.75 -0.39
N THR A 95 -12.61 -2.85 -0.80
CA THR A 95 -13.69 -2.35 0.04
C THR A 95 -15.05 -2.88 -0.38
N ASP A 96 -15.23 -3.19 -1.66
CA ASP A 96 -16.47 -3.74 -2.19
C ASP A 96 -16.17 -4.63 -3.40
N PHE A 97 -16.52 -5.90 -3.30
CA PHE A 97 -16.32 -6.88 -4.38
C PHE A 97 -17.41 -6.84 -5.45
N GLU A 98 -18.57 -6.28 -5.13
CA GLU A 98 -19.74 -6.20 -6.01
C GLU A 98 -19.74 -4.89 -6.80
N ASP A 99 -19.25 -3.80 -6.21
CA ASP A 99 -18.91 -2.57 -6.95
C ASP A 99 -17.60 -2.76 -7.72
N CYS A 100 -17.71 -3.21 -8.98
CA CYS A 100 -16.54 -3.54 -9.80
C CYS A 100 -16.61 -2.95 -11.21
N SER A 101 -15.44 -2.67 -11.78
CA SER A 101 -15.30 -2.13 -13.13
C SER A 101 -14.57 -3.11 -14.06
N PRO A 102 -15.16 -3.48 -15.22
CA PRO A 102 -14.50 -4.36 -16.18
C PRO A 102 -13.14 -3.81 -16.65
N SER A 103 -12.17 -4.70 -16.82
CA SER A 103 -10.84 -4.35 -17.31
C SER A 103 -10.38 -5.31 -18.39
N GLY A 104 -10.26 -4.83 -19.63
CA GLY A 104 -9.69 -5.63 -20.72
C GLY A 104 -8.22 -5.98 -20.51
N ALA A 105 -7.46 -5.15 -19.78
CA ALA A 105 -6.06 -5.42 -19.48
C ALA A 105 -5.89 -6.59 -18.51
N TRP A 106 -6.71 -6.62 -17.46
CA TRP A 106 -6.71 -7.66 -16.43
C TRP A 106 -7.57 -8.88 -16.82
N GLY A 107 -8.49 -8.75 -17.76
CA GLY A 107 -9.41 -9.83 -18.14
C GLY A 107 -10.44 -10.16 -17.06
N ALA A 108 -10.68 -9.27 -16.10
CA ALA A 108 -11.56 -9.48 -14.96
C ALA A 108 -12.33 -8.21 -14.59
N CYS A 109 -13.38 -8.37 -13.79
CA CYS A 109 -14.01 -7.24 -13.11
C CYS A 109 -13.17 -6.84 -11.91
N MET A 110 -12.73 -5.59 -11.85
CA MET A 110 -11.78 -5.11 -10.87
C MET A 110 -12.54 -4.32 -9.79
N PRO A 111 -12.62 -4.82 -8.55
CA PRO A 111 -13.46 -4.25 -7.50
C PRO A 111 -13.00 -2.87 -7.01
N MET A 112 -13.86 -2.18 -6.27
CA MET A 112 -13.55 -0.94 -5.58
C MET A 112 -12.53 -1.20 -4.47
N GLY A 113 -11.54 -0.31 -4.36
CA GLY A 113 -10.54 -0.39 -3.33
C GLY A 113 -10.13 0.98 -2.82
N LYS A 114 -9.66 0.98 -1.57
CA LYS A 114 -9.12 2.15 -0.89
C LYS A 114 -7.69 1.88 -0.45
N GLY A 115 -6.81 2.83 -0.70
CA GLY A 115 -5.39 2.61 -0.48
C GLY A 115 -4.56 3.87 -0.48
N TYR A 116 -3.24 3.67 -0.58
CA TYR A 116 -2.26 4.72 -0.61
C TYR A 116 -1.17 4.44 -1.65
N ILE A 117 -0.72 5.51 -2.32
CA ILE A 117 0.39 5.49 -3.26
C ILE A 117 1.47 6.44 -2.75
N GLN A 118 2.68 5.91 -2.57
CA GLN A 118 3.87 6.66 -2.18
C GLN A 118 4.64 7.12 -3.42
N LYS A 119 4.71 8.44 -3.64
CA LYS A 119 5.49 9.05 -4.73
C LYS A 119 6.31 10.21 -4.21
N ALA A 120 7.60 10.23 -4.49
CA ALA A 120 8.54 11.28 -4.07
C ALA A 120 8.45 11.63 -2.57
N GLY A 121 8.26 10.61 -1.72
CA GLY A 121 8.13 10.80 -0.28
C GLY A 121 6.80 11.43 0.17
N VAL A 122 5.78 11.45 -0.66
CA VAL A 122 4.40 11.81 -0.29
C VAL A 122 3.53 10.58 -0.37
N LEU A 123 2.71 10.34 0.66
CA LEU A 123 1.73 9.26 0.70
C LEU A 123 0.35 9.85 0.36
N SER A 124 -0.19 9.49 -0.80
CA SER A 124 -1.47 10.00 -1.29
C SER A 124 -2.54 8.93 -1.16
N GLU A 125 -3.67 9.28 -0.55
CA GLU A 125 -4.86 8.43 -0.49
C GLU A 125 -5.48 8.26 -1.88
N VAL A 126 -5.99 7.08 -2.16
CA VAL A 126 -6.73 6.76 -3.38
C VAL A 126 -7.94 5.89 -3.04
N ASN A 127 -9.07 6.19 -3.67
CA ASN A 127 -10.29 5.39 -3.59
C ASN A 127 -10.88 5.28 -5.00
N ASP A 128 -10.69 4.12 -5.63
CA ASP A 128 -11.03 3.88 -7.04
C ASP A 128 -11.07 2.37 -7.29
N TYR A 129 -11.48 1.96 -8.49
CA TYR A 129 -11.39 0.58 -8.92
C TYR A 129 -9.94 0.11 -8.95
N LEU A 130 -9.71 -1.14 -8.52
CA LEU A 130 -8.36 -1.72 -8.41
C LEU A 130 -7.53 -1.52 -9.67
N LYS A 131 -8.11 -1.62 -10.87
CA LYS A 131 -7.40 -1.45 -12.15
C LYS A 131 -6.70 -0.08 -12.29
N ASN A 132 -7.23 0.95 -11.64
CA ASN A 132 -6.68 2.31 -11.65
C ASN A 132 -5.61 2.49 -10.56
N ILE A 133 -5.73 1.76 -9.44
CA ILE A 133 -4.79 1.82 -8.31
C ILE A 133 -3.55 0.95 -8.57
N ILE A 134 -3.75 -0.30 -8.99
CA ILE A 134 -2.66 -1.27 -9.17
C ILE A 134 -2.05 -1.23 -10.58
N GLY A 135 -2.58 -0.40 -11.47
CA GLY A 135 -2.13 -0.25 -12.85
C GLY A 135 -2.42 -1.48 -13.72
N ARG A 136 -1.73 -1.59 -14.86
CA ARG A 136 -1.87 -2.71 -15.80
C ARG A 136 -0.96 -3.89 -15.43
N PRO A 137 -1.32 -5.15 -15.76
CA PRO A 137 -0.40 -6.28 -15.63
C PRO A 137 0.90 -6.01 -16.40
N GLY A 138 2.03 -6.50 -15.89
CA GLY A 138 3.35 -6.29 -16.49
C GLY A 138 4.46 -6.82 -15.58
N SER A 139 5.66 -6.26 -15.71
CA SER A 139 6.84 -6.68 -14.92
C SER A 139 6.84 -6.24 -13.46
N GLN A 140 5.91 -5.36 -13.06
CA GLN A 140 5.78 -4.94 -11.67
C GLN A 140 5.16 -6.07 -10.83
N GLU A 141 5.85 -6.42 -9.75
CA GLU A 141 5.37 -7.37 -8.77
C GLU A 141 4.13 -6.83 -8.05
N ARG A 142 3.13 -7.69 -7.92
CA ARG A 142 1.89 -7.42 -7.17
C ARG A 142 1.63 -8.59 -6.26
N LYS A 143 1.52 -8.34 -4.96
CA LYS A 143 1.23 -9.38 -3.98
C LYS A 143 -0.15 -9.17 -3.39
N VAL A 144 -0.88 -10.25 -3.22
CA VAL A 144 -2.14 -10.32 -2.49
C VAL A 144 -1.89 -10.98 -1.16
N PHE A 145 -2.43 -10.38 -0.10
CA PHE A 145 -2.38 -10.85 1.28
C PHE A 145 -3.82 -10.96 1.78
N LEU A 146 -4.22 -12.19 2.15
CA LEU A 146 -5.56 -12.49 2.64
C LEU A 146 -5.51 -12.79 4.13
N PHE A 147 -6.43 -12.18 4.87
CA PHE A 147 -6.53 -12.29 6.33
C PHE A 147 -7.96 -12.69 6.73
N LYS A 148 -8.09 -13.67 7.62
CA LYS A 148 -9.37 -14.11 8.20
C LYS A 148 -9.85 -13.15 9.28
#